data_AF-A0A2X3B262-F1
#
_entry.id   AF-A0A2X3B262-F1
#
_cell.length_a   1.000
_cell.length_b   1.000
_cell.length_c   1.000
_cell.angle_alpha   90.00
_cell.angle_beta   90.00
_cell.angle_gamma   90.00
#
_symmetry.space_group_name_H-M   'P 1'
#
loop_
_entity.id
_entity.type
_entity.pdbx_description
1 polymer ?
#
loop_
_entity_poly.entity_id
_entity_poly.type
_entity_poly.pdbx_seq_one_letter_code
_entity_poly.pdbx_strand_id
1 'polypeptide(L)'
;MHGKIAIYMDSTGRGTVTNSAKLFFEFNRQSWSDKRSMPSVGMLVEFRVEGKTITSVRPSRYQEFKEGDFITENDFWRTENNEALEDLQSSMRCKKVLPYKLIHSNLMSDESVHL
;
A
#
# COMPACT_ATOMS: atom_id res chain seq x y z
N MET A 1 10.01 2.83 -1.51
CA MET A 1 9.75 2.54 -0.09
C MET A 1 8.44 3.18 0.32
N HIS A 2 7.80 2.66 1.37
CA HIS A 2 6.67 3.30 2.03
C HIS A 2 7.07 4.01 3.31
N GLY A 3 6.33 5.07 3.62
CA GLY A 3 6.63 5.98 4.72
C GLY A 3 5.42 6.75 5.21
N LYS A 4 5.60 7.46 6.32
CA LYS A 4 4.66 8.44 6.85
C LYS A 4 5.38 9.76 7.07
N ILE A 5 4.76 10.87 6.64
CA ILE A 5 5.32 12.20 6.89
C ILE A 5 5.25 12.47 8.39
N ALA A 6 6.42 12.61 9.02
CA ALA A 6 6.54 12.93 10.43
C ALA A 6 6.54 14.44 10.69
N ILE A 7 7.18 15.22 9.79
CA ILE A 7 7.31 16.67 9.91
C ILE A 7 7.11 17.31 8.54
N TYR A 8 6.17 18.25 8.49
CA TYR A 8 5.81 19.23 7.45
C TYR A 8 6.22 20.68 7.77
N MET A 9 7.13 21.39 7.09
CA MET A 9 7.30 22.84 7.30
C MET A 9 7.00 23.65 6.04
N ASP A 10 5.81 24.26 5.96
CA ASP A 10 5.35 25.01 4.78
C ASP A 10 6.24 26.22 4.45
N SER A 11 6.77 26.89 5.47
CA SER A 11 7.60 28.11 5.31
C SER A 11 8.91 27.83 4.57
N THR A 12 9.53 26.68 4.83
CA THR A 12 10.80 26.27 4.20
C THR A 12 10.59 25.23 3.10
N GLY A 13 9.40 24.64 3.01
CA GLY A 13 9.09 23.53 2.14
C GLY A 13 9.87 22.26 2.47
N ARG A 14 10.42 22.11 3.68
CA ARG A 14 11.18 20.93 4.11
C ARG A 14 10.28 19.99 4.90
N GLY A 15 10.55 18.69 4.75
CA GLY A 15 9.87 17.69 5.55
C GLY A 15 10.72 16.44 5.79
N THR A 16 10.19 15.58 6.64
CA THR A 16 10.81 14.32 7.01
C THR A 16 9.79 13.19 6.92
N VAL A 17 10.18 12.09 6.29
CA VAL A 17 9.42 10.85 6.23
C VAL A 17 10.07 9.84 7.18
N THR A 18 9.24 9.08 7.90
CA THR A 18 9.69 7.93 8.67
C THR A 18 9.16 6.62 8.09
N ASN A 19 9.94 5.54 8.19
CA ASN A 19 9.53 4.21 7.77
C ASN A 19 9.26 3.28 8.97
N SER A 20 8.89 2.03 8.69
CA SER A 20 8.64 1.00 9.71
C SER A 20 9.85 0.70 10.61
N ALA A 21 11.07 0.90 10.09
CA ALA A 21 12.32 0.79 10.86
C ALA A 21 12.65 2.05 11.71
N LYS A 22 11.73 3.02 11.78
CA LYS A 22 11.92 4.31 12.48
C LYS A 22 13.13 5.12 11.97
N LEU A 23 13.55 4.87 10.73
CA LEU A 23 14.55 5.69 10.05
C LEU A 23 13.90 6.97 9.54
N PHE A 24 14.68 8.04 9.44
CA PHE A 24 14.24 9.35 8.98
C PHE A 24 14.91 9.71 7.66
N PHE A 25 14.11 10.24 6.74
CA PHE A 25 14.52 10.63 5.40
C PHE A 25 14.04 12.05 5.12
N GLU A 26 14.94 12.90 4.65
CA GLU A 26 14.62 14.30 4.38
C GLU A 26 14.13 14.48 2.94
N PHE A 27 13.12 15.33 2.77
CA PHE A 27 12.67 15.80 1.47
C PHE A 27 12.43 17.31 1.48
N ASN A 28 12.38 17.89 0.28
CA ASN A 28 11.94 19.26 0.07
C ASN A 28 10.72 19.28 -0.87
N ARG A 29 10.08 20.44 -1.00
CA ARG A 29 8.90 20.63 -1.87
C ARG A 29 9.17 20.29 -3.33
N GLN A 30 10.42 20.36 -3.80
CA GLN A 30 10.77 20.03 -5.19
C GLN A 30 10.76 18.51 -5.44
N SER A 31 11.09 17.70 -4.42
CA SER A 31 10.96 16.24 -4.48
C SER A 31 9.49 15.76 -4.44
N TRP A 32 8.56 16.64 -4.05
CA TRP A 32 7.13 16.33 -4.01
C TRP A 32 6.54 16.28 -5.41
N SER A 33 6.07 15.09 -5.79
CA SER A 33 5.69 14.80 -7.17
C SER A 33 4.20 15.02 -7.45
N ASP A 34 3.36 15.21 -6.42
CA ASP A 34 1.94 15.49 -6.60
C ASP A 34 1.65 16.99 -6.63
N LYS A 35 1.13 17.48 -7.77
CA LYS A 35 0.77 18.89 -7.94
C LYS A 35 -0.61 19.24 -7.39
N ARG A 36 -1.41 18.23 -7.01
CA ARG A 36 -2.80 18.41 -6.58
C ARG A 36 -2.95 18.59 -5.08
N SER A 37 -1.99 18.08 -4.30
CA SER A 37 -2.02 18.11 -2.85
C SER A 37 -0.69 18.58 -2.28
N MET A 38 -0.73 19.15 -1.08
CA MET A 38 0.46 19.52 -0.33
C MET A 38 0.85 18.39 0.64
N PRO A 39 2.15 18.20 0.91
CA PRO A 39 2.59 17.29 1.96
C PRO A 39 1.97 17.69 3.30
N SER A 40 1.53 16.72 4.10
CA SER A 40 0.95 16.97 5.42
C SER A 40 1.43 15.93 6.42
N VAL A 41 1.62 16.34 7.68
CA VAL A 41 2.00 15.42 8.77
C VAL A 41 0.94 14.32 8.90
N GLY A 42 1.41 13.09 9.02
CA GLY A 42 0.56 11.91 9.11
C GLY A 42 0.21 11.26 7.77
N MET A 43 0.44 11.93 6.65
CA MET A 43 0.17 11.38 5.32
C MET A 43 1.06 10.17 5.01
N LEU A 44 0.46 9.11 4.49
CA LEU A 44 1.18 7.94 4.00
C LEU A 44 1.73 8.22 2.61
N VAL A 45 2.98 7.85 2.37
CA VAL A 45 3.70 8.21 1.15
C VAL A 45 4.42 7.02 0.56
N GLU A 46 4.58 7.08 -0.76
CA GLU A 46 5.59 6.30 -1.46
C GLU A 46 6.74 7.24 -1.82
N PHE A 47 7.96 6.81 -1.59
CA PHE A 47 9.14 7.61 -1.88
C PHE A 47 10.32 6.77 -2.38
N ARG A 48 11.21 7.45 -3.10
CA ARG A 48 12.52 6.97 -3.56
C ARG A 48 13.62 7.75 -2.85
N VAL A 49 14.72 7.06 -2.54
CA VAL A 49 15.82 7.63 -1.76
C VAL A 49 17.15 7.31 -2.45
N GLU A 50 18.06 8.27 -2.40
CA GLU A 50 19.48 8.08 -2.67
C GLU A 50 20.26 8.42 -1.40
N GLY A 51 20.80 7.40 -0.72
CA GLY A 51 21.38 7.54 0.62
C GLY A 51 20.31 7.86 1.67
N LYS A 52 20.32 9.09 2.21
CA LYS A 52 19.31 9.59 3.17
C LYS A 52 18.38 10.67 2.60
N THR A 53 18.58 11.05 1.34
CA THR A 53 17.86 12.14 0.69
C THR A 53 16.79 11.58 -0.23
N ILE A 54 15.56 12.07 -0.08
CA ILE A 54 14.44 11.67 -0.92
C ILE A 54 14.53 12.40 -2.28
N THR A 55 14.61 11.61 -3.36
CA THR A 55 14.64 12.12 -4.73
C THR A 55 13.26 12.27 -5.34
N SER A 56 12.29 11.48 -4.89
CA SER A 56 10.88 11.61 -5.27
C SER A 56 9.99 11.11 -4.14
N VAL A 57 8.93 11.86 -3.84
CA VAL A 57 7.90 11.48 -2.87
C VAL A 57 6.53 11.89 -3.38
N ARG A 58 5.56 11.01 -3.19
CA ARG A 58 4.16 11.21 -3.56
C ARG A 58 3.23 10.63 -2.49
N PRO A 59 1.98 11.09 -2.38
CA PRO A 59 0.98 10.41 -1.57
C PRO A 59 0.88 8.95 -2.00
N SER A 60 0.81 8.04 -1.03
CA SER A 60 0.44 6.66 -1.33
C SER A 60 -1.02 6.61 -1.78
N ARG A 61 -1.34 5.61 -2.62
CA ARG A 61 -2.73 5.27 -2.95
C ARG A 61 -3.53 4.84 -1.71
N TYR A 62 -2.84 4.42 -0.66
CA TYR A 62 -3.41 3.99 0.62
C TYR A 62 -3.12 5.05 1.68
N GLN A 63 -4.16 5.72 2.19
CA GLN A 63 -4.06 6.73 3.25
C GLN A 63 -4.65 6.28 4.58
N GLU A 64 -5.48 5.24 4.55
CA GLU A 64 -6.16 4.66 5.70
C GLU A 64 -6.33 3.15 5.45
N PHE A 65 -6.43 2.39 6.54
CA PHE A 65 -6.67 0.94 6.50
C PHE A 65 -7.86 0.63 7.42
N LYS A 66 -8.96 0.19 6.84
CA LYS A 66 -10.20 -0.14 7.55
C LYS A 66 -10.30 -1.64 7.79
N GLU A 67 -11.10 -2.00 8.80
CA GLU A 67 -11.43 -3.40 9.02
C GLU A 67 -12.17 -3.97 7.80
N GLY A 68 -11.70 -5.10 7.29
CA GLY A 68 -12.22 -5.71 6.06
C GLY A 68 -11.48 -5.32 4.77
N ASP A 69 -10.55 -4.36 4.82
CA ASP A 69 -9.69 -4.06 3.69
C ASP A 69 -8.78 -5.25 3.37
N PHE A 70 -8.52 -5.44 2.07
CA PHE A 70 -7.65 -6.50 1.58
C PHE A 70 -6.16 -6.23 1.85
N ILE A 71 -5.82 -4.96 2.02
CA ILE A 71 -4.47 -4.49 2.31
C ILE A 71 -4.48 -3.96 3.73
N THR A 72 -3.59 -4.50 4.56
CA THR A 72 -3.41 -4.05 5.93
C THR A 72 -2.30 -3.02 6.03
N GLU A 73 -2.26 -2.30 7.14
CA GLU A 73 -1.15 -1.40 7.45
C GLU A 73 0.19 -2.16 7.47
N ASN A 74 0.21 -3.41 7.96
CA ASN A 74 1.42 -4.22 7.97
C ASN A 74 1.91 -4.55 6.55
N ASP A 75 1.00 -4.77 5.59
CA ASP A 75 1.37 -5.00 4.19
C ASP A 75 2.02 -3.76 3.59
N PHE A 76 1.42 -2.59 3.83
CA PHE A 76 1.98 -1.30 3.41
C PHE A 76 3.40 -1.07 3.92
N TRP A 77 3.68 -1.44 5.17
CA TRP A 77 5.01 -1.28 5.75
C TRP A 77 6.06 -2.26 5.22
N ARG A 78 5.64 -3.39 4.65
CA ARG A 78 6.53 -4.45 4.16
C ARG A 78 6.79 -4.38 2.66
N THR A 79 5.90 -3.73 1.90
CA THR A 79 6.09 -3.54 0.46
C THR A 79 6.96 -2.33 0.15
N GLU A 80 7.51 -2.31 -1.07
CA GLU A 80 8.41 -1.23 -1.48
C GLU A 80 7.72 -0.14 -2.29
N ASN A 81 6.57 -0.43 -2.91
CA ASN A 81 5.83 0.50 -3.77
C ASN A 81 4.33 0.16 -3.84
N ASN A 82 3.54 1.11 -4.35
CA ASN A 82 2.10 0.97 -4.48
C ASN A 82 1.71 -0.15 -5.47
N GLU A 83 2.52 -0.40 -6.51
CA GLU A 83 2.27 -1.46 -7.49
C GLU A 83 2.28 -2.85 -6.82
N ALA A 84 3.22 -3.10 -5.90
CA ALA A 84 3.28 -4.34 -5.12
C ALA A 84 2.05 -4.52 -4.20
N LEU A 85 1.51 -3.42 -3.66
CA LEU A 85 0.26 -3.46 -2.89
C LEU A 85 -0.94 -3.79 -3.77
N GLU A 86 -1.01 -3.25 -4.99
CA GLU A 86 -2.07 -3.57 -5.95
C GLU A 86 -2.03 -5.02 -6.42
N ASP A 87 -0.83 -5.57 -6.66
CA ASP A 87 -0.64 -6.98 -6.98
C ASP A 87 -1.10 -7.88 -5.83
N LEU A 88 -0.73 -7.51 -4.60
CA LEU A 88 -1.18 -8.23 -3.39
C LEU A 88 -2.71 -8.20 -3.29
N GLN A 89 -3.33 -7.03 -3.45
CA GLN A 89 -4.77 -6.86 -3.40
C GLN A 89 -5.48 -7.70 -4.48
N SER A 90 -4.96 -7.67 -5.70
CA SER A 90 -5.50 -8.41 -6.85
C SER A 90 -5.39 -9.92 -6.63
N SER A 91 -4.26 -10.40 -6.08
CA SER A 91 -4.08 -11.81 -5.75
C SER A 91 -5.08 -12.30 -4.70
N MET A 92 -5.36 -11.48 -3.67
CA MET A 92 -6.31 -11.79 -2.61
C MET A 92 -7.75 -11.80 -3.12
N ARG A 93 -8.09 -10.88 -4.05
CA ARG A 93 -9.37 -10.88 -4.75
C ARG A 93 -9.57 -12.16 -5.57
N CYS A 94 -8.59 -12.56 -6.37
CA CYS A 94 -8.66 -13.82 -7.13
C CYS A 94 -8.85 -15.04 -6.22
N LYS A 95 -8.13 -15.10 -5.09
CA LYS A 95 -8.27 -16.21 -4.12
C LYS A 95 -9.66 -16.24 -3.47
N LYS A 96 -10.28 -15.10 -3.17
CA LYS A 96 -11.66 -15.06 -2.64
C LYS A 96 -12.74 -15.40 -3.68
N VAL A 97 -12.45 -15.35 -4.98
CA VAL A 97 -13.38 -15.77 -6.06
C VAL A 97 -13.32 -17.29 -6.32
N LEU A 98 -12.22 -17.96 -5.94
CA LEU A 98 -12.04 -19.40 -6.14
C LEU A 98 -12.77 -20.37 -5.18
N PRO A 99 -13.37 -20.00 -4.03
CA PRO A 99 -14.04 -20.99 -3.20
C PRO A 99 -15.49 -21.28 -3.63
N TYR A 100 -16.10 -20.56 -4.58
CA TYR A 100 -17.50 -20.85 -4.95
C TYR A 100 -17.67 -21.68 -6.23
N LYS A 101 -16.73 -21.63 -7.18
CA LYS A 101 -16.88 -22.31 -8.47
C LYS A 101 -16.38 -23.75 -8.54
N LEU A 102 -15.57 -24.21 -7.58
CA LEU A 102 -14.98 -25.55 -7.60
C LEU A 102 -15.64 -26.56 -6.65
N ILE A 103 -16.48 -26.11 -5.70
CA ILE A 103 -17.13 -27.03 -4.75
C ILE A 103 -18.47 -27.58 -5.30
N HIS A 104 -19.12 -26.87 -6.23
CA HIS A 104 -20.41 -27.28 -6.79
C HIS A 104 -20.30 -28.17 -8.05
N SER A 105 -19.11 -28.41 -8.60
CA SER A 105 -18.93 -29.30 -9.75
C SER A 105 -18.67 -30.77 -9.38
N ASN A 106 -18.46 -31.07 -8.09
CA ASN A 106 -18.14 -32.43 -7.62
C ASN A 106 -19.28 -33.12 -6.85
N LEU A 107 -20.51 -32.57 -6.84
CA LEU A 107 -21.64 -33.13 -6.10
C LEU A 107 -22.82 -33.60 -6.97
N MET A 108 -22.59 -33.93 -8.25
CA MET A 108 -23.63 -34.47 -9.16
C MET A 108 -23.16 -35.68 -9.99
N SER A 109 -22.32 -36.56 -9.42
CA SER A 109 -21.85 -37.75 -10.14
C SER A 109 -21.79 -39.03 -9.29
N ASP A 110 -22.60 -39.16 -8.24
CA ASP A 110 -22.69 -40.44 -7.53
C ASP A 110 -24.05 -40.65 -6.86
N GLU A 111 -25.11 -40.66 -7.68
CA GLU A 111 -26.35 -41.37 -7.32
C GLU A 111 -27.01 -41.86 -8.61
N SER A 112 -26.64 -43.08 -9.03
CA SER A 112 -27.47 -43.89 -9.93
C SER A 112 -27.30 -45.38 -9.59
N VAL A 113 -28.00 -45.75 -8.51
CA VAL A 113 -28.86 -46.93 -8.35
C VAL A 113 -28.25 -48.31 -8.64
N HIS A 114 -27.95 -49.02 -7.55
CA HIS A 114 -28.20 -50.47 -7.45
C HIS A 114 -29.68 -50.75 -7.73
N LEU A 115 -29.98 -51.53 -8.78
CA LEU A 115 -30.89 -52.69 -8.79
C LEU A 115 -30.88 -53.35 -10.18
#